data_AF-A0AAD6RF10-F1
#
_entry.id   AF-A0AAD6RF10-F1
#
_cell.length_a   1.000
_cell.length_b   1.000
_cell.length_c   1.000
_cell.angle_alpha   90.00
_cell.angle_beta   90.00
_cell.angle_gamma   90.00
#
_symmetry.space_group_name_H-M   'P 1'
#
loop_
_entity.id
_entity.type
_entity.pdbx_description
1 polymer ?
#
loop_
_entity_poly.entity_id
_entity_poly.type
_entity_poly.pdbx_seq_one_letter_code
_entity_poly.pdbx_strand_id
1 'polypeptide(L)'
;MHSWYKTRSHPSELTVGFNNTVNRDGYEAVAEMFARNSCKMILSGMDLSDKHQPQESLSSPESILAQIRTVCRKHGVEISGQNSVVSKAPHGFEQIKKNISGESAVNLFLSHALPVPLHPFIIASLFYFLF
;
A
#
# COMPACT_ATOMS: atom_id res chain seq x y z
N MET A 1 -9.97 4.33 0.43
CA MET A 1 -9.73 3.74 1.76
C MET A 1 -8.89 4.64 2.65
N HIS A 2 -7.80 5.24 2.16
CA HIS A 2 -6.93 6.09 2.99
C HIS A 2 -7.57 7.38 3.49
N SER A 3 -8.61 7.91 2.83
CA SER A 3 -9.37 9.06 3.32
C SER A 3 -10.04 8.75 4.65
N TRP A 4 -10.10 9.73 5.54
CA TRP A 4 -10.69 9.62 6.87
C TRP A 4 -10.04 8.60 7.81
N TYR A 5 -8.87 8.05 7.46
CA TYR A 5 -8.15 7.09 8.30
C TYR A 5 -7.76 7.68 9.66
N LYS A 6 -7.50 8.99 9.73
CA LYS A 6 -7.15 9.65 11.00
C LYS A 6 -8.35 9.88 11.92
N THR A 7 -9.56 9.51 11.50
CA THR A 7 -10.76 9.59 12.33
C THR A 7 -10.96 8.31 13.13
N ARG A 8 -11.56 8.39 14.32
CA ARG A 8 -11.83 7.20 15.15
C ARG A 8 -12.77 6.19 14.50
N SER A 9 -13.62 6.64 13.58
CA SER A 9 -14.67 5.81 12.96
C SER A 9 -14.23 5.14 11.66
N HIS A 10 -13.07 5.49 11.09
CA HIS A 10 -12.56 4.86 9.86
C HIS A 10 -13.62 4.70 8.74
N PRO A 11 -14.44 5.73 8.43
CA PRO A 11 -15.68 5.55 7.67
C PRO A 11 -15.44 5.07 6.23
N SER A 12 -14.30 5.43 5.63
CA SER A 12 -13.92 4.94 4.29
C SER A 12 -13.49 3.48 4.26
N GLU A 13 -13.03 2.91 5.38
CA GLU A 13 -12.74 1.47 5.52
C GLU A 13 -14.03 0.71 5.82
N LEU A 14 -14.89 1.25 6.70
CA LEU A 14 -16.19 0.63 7.01
C LEU A 14 -17.08 0.48 5.78
N THR A 15 -17.20 1.53 4.96
CA THR A 15 -18.11 1.55 3.79
C THR A 15 -17.75 0.49 2.73
N VAL A 16 -16.48 0.14 2.65
CA VAL A 16 -15.93 -0.85 1.71
C VAL A 16 -15.77 -2.24 2.34
N GLY A 17 -16.26 -2.42 3.58
CA GLY A 17 -16.35 -3.72 4.25
C GLY A 17 -15.25 -4.04 5.26
N PHE A 18 -14.29 -3.14 5.50
CA PHE A 18 -13.23 -3.34 6.49
C PHE A 18 -13.66 -2.73 7.83
N ASN A 19 -14.01 -3.60 8.78
CA ASN A 19 -14.37 -3.20 10.14
C ASN A 19 -13.14 -2.91 11.01
N ASN A 20 -12.41 -1.85 10.65
CA ASN A 20 -11.24 -1.36 11.37
C ASN A 20 -11.67 -0.39 12.48
N THR A 21 -11.30 -0.67 13.73
CA THR A 21 -11.65 0.16 14.90
C THR A 21 -10.47 0.21 15.87
N VAL A 22 -10.54 1.07 16.89
CA VAL A 22 -9.50 1.16 17.92
C VAL A 22 -9.21 -0.17 18.63
N ASN A 23 -10.21 -1.06 18.72
CA ASN A 23 -10.09 -2.34 19.44
C ASN A 23 -10.01 -3.56 18.51
N ARG A 24 -10.04 -3.35 17.19
CA ARG A 24 -10.09 -4.43 16.20
C ARG A 24 -9.34 -4.01 14.95
N ASP A 25 -8.34 -4.79 14.60
CA ASP A 25 -7.72 -4.68 13.29
C ASP A 25 -8.66 -5.26 12.21
N GLY A 26 -9.12 -4.39 11.30
CA GLY A 26 -10.06 -4.75 10.25
C GLY A 26 -9.46 -5.66 9.17
N TYR A 27 -8.13 -5.76 9.09
CA TYR A 27 -7.40 -6.53 8.07
C TYR A 27 -7.04 -7.95 8.52
N GLU A 28 -7.08 -8.21 9.83
CA GLU A 28 -6.67 -9.48 10.46
C GLU A 28 -7.32 -10.71 9.82
N ALA A 29 -8.65 -10.71 9.71
CA ALA A 29 -9.39 -11.85 9.17
C ALA A 29 -9.08 -12.10 7.68
N VAL A 30 -8.77 -11.06 6.92
CA VAL A 30 -8.39 -11.17 5.51
C VAL A 30 -6.99 -11.76 5.39
N ALA A 31 -6.02 -11.28 6.17
CA ALA A 31 -4.69 -11.84 6.16
C ALA A 31 -4.66 -13.31 6.61
N GLU A 32 -5.41 -13.66 7.65
CA GLU A 32 -5.55 -15.05 8.08
C GLU A 32 -6.12 -15.94 6.96
N MET A 33 -7.15 -15.46 6.25
CA MET A 33 -7.71 -16.17 5.11
C MET A 33 -6.69 -16.34 3.98
N PHE A 34 -5.90 -15.31 3.67
CA PHE A 34 -4.85 -15.38 2.65
C PHE A 34 -3.77 -16.39 3.03
N ALA A 35 -3.34 -16.40 4.29
CA ALA A 35 -2.35 -17.34 4.81
C ALA A 35 -2.82 -18.80 4.67
N ARG A 36 -4.07 -19.08 5.04
CA ARG A 36 -4.68 -20.42 4.91
C ARG A 36 -4.73 -20.93 3.47
N ASN A 37 -4.77 -20.02 2.49
CA ASN A 37 -4.86 -20.35 1.07
C ASN A 37 -3.55 -20.08 0.30
N SER A 38 -2.43 -19.85 1.00
CA SER A 38 -1.13 -19.55 0.38
C SER A 38 -1.18 -18.41 -0.64
N CYS A 39 -2.04 -17.42 -0.39
CA CYS A 39 -2.24 -16.27 -1.26
C CYS A 39 -1.33 -15.10 -0.85
N LYS A 40 -0.89 -14.30 -1.82
CA LYS A 40 -0.17 -13.04 -1.59
C LYS A 40 -1.14 -11.87 -1.58
N MET A 41 -0.88 -10.86 -0.74
CA MET A 41 -1.68 -9.64 -0.72
C MET A 41 -1.02 -8.54 -1.57
N ILE A 42 -1.80 -7.91 -2.45
CA ILE A 42 -1.32 -6.79 -3.27
C ILE A 42 -1.78 -5.49 -2.63
N LEU A 43 -0.83 -4.63 -2.22
CA LEU A 43 -1.11 -3.32 -1.64
C LEU A 43 -0.93 -2.23 -2.69
N SER A 44 -2.03 -1.57 -3.05
CA SER A 44 -2.01 -0.41 -3.95
C SER A 44 -1.70 0.89 -3.20
N GLY A 45 -1.23 1.91 -3.93
CA GLY A 45 -0.93 3.23 -3.38
C GLY A 45 0.46 3.37 -2.75
N MET A 46 1.42 2.54 -3.17
CA MET A 46 2.81 2.57 -2.71
C MET A 46 3.53 3.89 -3.02
N ASP A 47 2.99 4.70 -3.93
CA ASP A 47 3.46 6.02 -4.34
C ASP A 47 2.77 7.18 -3.61
N LEU A 48 1.76 6.88 -2.79
CA LEU A 48 1.05 7.88 -2.02
C LEU A 48 1.82 8.23 -0.74
N SER A 49 1.86 9.51 -0.42
CA SER A 49 2.42 10.04 0.83
C SER A 49 1.36 10.81 1.58
N ASP A 50 1.37 10.73 2.90
CA ASP A 50 0.50 11.51 3.79
C ASP A 50 0.66 13.02 3.57
N LYS A 51 1.88 13.47 3.27
CA LYS A 51 2.21 14.89 3.07
C LYS A 51 1.53 15.52 1.85
N HIS A 52 1.21 14.69 0.86
CA HIS A 52 0.60 15.13 -0.40
C HIS A 52 -0.92 14.98 -0.39
N GLN A 53 -1.52 14.61 0.74
CA GLN A 53 -2.98 14.50 0.87
C GLN A 53 -3.58 15.83 1.38
N PRO A 54 -4.76 16.25 0.89
CA PRO A 54 -5.48 17.38 1.44
C PRO A 54 -5.75 17.19 2.93
N GLN A 55 -5.57 18.22 3.75
CA GLN A 55 -5.73 18.11 5.21
C GLN A 55 -7.18 17.74 5.58
N GLU A 56 -8.15 18.27 4.84
CA GLU A 56 -9.58 18.06 5.01
C GLU A 56 -9.98 16.60 4.80
N SER A 57 -9.19 15.84 4.03
CA SER A 57 -9.44 14.43 3.79
C SER A 57 -9.11 13.54 4.99
N LEU A 58 -8.39 14.07 6.00
CA LEU A 58 -7.90 13.31 7.16
C LEU A 58 -7.24 11.98 6.75
N SER A 59 -6.56 12.02 5.61
CA SER A 59 -6.03 10.85 4.92
C SER A 59 -4.69 10.39 5.49
N SER A 60 -4.45 9.08 5.48
CA SER A 60 -3.16 8.50 5.85
C SER A 60 -2.85 7.20 5.10
N PRO A 61 -2.44 7.28 3.82
CA PRO A 61 -2.02 6.11 3.06
C PRO A 61 -0.85 5.36 3.72
N GLU A 62 0.12 6.07 4.32
CA GLU A 62 1.29 5.44 4.93
C GLU A 62 0.93 4.62 6.17
N SER A 63 -0.02 5.10 6.99
CA SER A 63 -0.49 4.36 8.17
C SER A 63 -1.27 3.10 7.80
N ILE A 64 -2.13 3.15 6.77
CA ILE A 64 -2.82 1.95 6.27
C ILE A 64 -1.81 0.91 5.80
N LEU A 65 -0.83 1.30 4.99
CA LEU A 65 0.18 0.37 4.49
C LEU A 65 0.95 -0.28 5.66
N ALA A 66 1.32 0.50 6.67
CA ALA A 66 2.01 0.00 7.86
C ALA A 66 1.15 -0.99 8.67
N GLN A 67 -0.15 -0.70 8.83
CA GLN A 67 -1.09 -1.58 9.53
C GLN A 67 -1.22 -2.93 8.81
N ILE A 68 -1.51 -2.90 7.50
CA ILE A 68 -1.68 -4.13 6.71
C ILE A 68 -0.39 -4.96 6.70
N ARG A 69 0.78 -4.32 6.59
CA ARG A 69 2.08 -5.02 6.68
C ARG A 69 2.28 -5.73 8.00
N THR A 70 1.90 -5.06 9.10
CA THR A 70 2.02 -5.64 10.45
C THR A 70 1.18 -6.90 10.56
N VAL A 71 -0.05 -6.86 10.06
CA VAL A 71 -0.97 -8.00 10.04
C VAL A 71 -0.48 -9.11 9.11
N CYS A 72 -0.08 -8.79 7.89
CA CYS A 72 0.45 -9.79 6.95
C CYS A 72 1.70 -10.48 7.51
N ARG A 73 2.63 -9.72 8.13
CA ARG A 73 3.81 -10.29 8.81
C ARG A 73 3.41 -11.22 9.95
N LYS A 74 2.43 -10.85 10.75
CA LYS A 74 1.90 -11.69 11.85
C LYS A 74 1.39 -13.04 11.34
N HIS A 75 0.77 -13.06 10.16
CA HIS A 75 0.20 -14.27 9.54
C HIS A 75 1.10 -14.96 8.50
N GLY A 76 2.32 -14.45 8.27
CA GLY A 76 3.22 -15.00 7.24
C GLY A 76 2.73 -14.80 5.81
N VAL A 77 1.86 -13.82 5.55
CA VAL A 77 1.36 -13.49 4.21
C VAL A 77 2.39 -12.66 3.46
N GLU A 78 2.80 -13.12 2.29
CA GLU A 78 3.65 -12.35 1.40
C GLU A 78 2.92 -11.13 0.82
N ILE A 79 3.67 -10.04 0.64
CA ILE A 79 3.13 -8.77 0.18
C ILE A 79 3.76 -8.39 -1.16
N SER A 80 2.91 -7.97 -2.09
CA SER A 80 3.30 -7.27 -3.32
C SER A 80 2.81 -5.83 -3.26
N GLY A 81 3.54 -4.90 -3.85
CA GLY A 81 3.22 -3.48 -3.87
C GLY A 81 2.75 -3.05 -5.25
N GLN A 82 1.94 -2.00 -5.30
CA GLN A 82 1.44 -1.45 -6.55
C GLN A 82 1.23 0.06 -6.44
N ASN A 83 1.47 0.81 -7.51
CA ASN A 83 1.16 2.25 -7.53
C ASN A 83 -0.36 2.51 -7.59
N SER A 84 -0.79 3.68 -7.13
CA SER A 84 -2.16 4.14 -7.32
C SER A 84 -2.39 4.51 -8.79
N VAL A 85 -3.54 4.13 -9.33
CA VAL A 85 -3.98 4.45 -10.71
C VAL A 85 -4.12 5.96 -10.91
N VAL A 86 -4.42 6.70 -9.85
CA VAL A 86 -4.78 8.13 -9.89
C VAL A 86 -3.58 9.05 -9.67
N SER A 87 -2.46 8.51 -9.22
CA SER A 87 -1.34 9.32 -8.76
C SER A 87 -0.44 9.75 -9.90
N LYS A 88 -0.40 11.07 -10.12
CA LYS A 88 0.64 11.79 -10.84
C LYS A 88 1.49 12.62 -9.87
N ALA A 89 1.55 12.20 -8.60
CA ALA A 89 2.18 13.00 -7.57
C ALA A 89 3.67 13.20 -7.89
N PRO A 90 4.19 14.44 -7.80
CA PRO A 90 5.63 14.65 -7.81
C PRO A 90 6.23 13.79 -6.68
N HIS A 91 7.40 13.19 -6.92
CA HIS A 91 8.09 12.32 -5.96
C HIS A 91 7.46 10.93 -5.71
N GLY A 92 6.46 10.51 -6.49
CA GLY A 92 5.83 9.18 -6.33
C GLY A 92 6.81 8.01 -6.39
N PHE A 93 7.85 8.08 -7.22
CA PHE A 93 8.89 7.04 -7.31
C PHE A 93 9.76 6.94 -6.06
N GLU A 94 10.12 8.07 -5.45
CA GLU A 94 10.90 8.10 -4.20
C GLU A 94 10.06 7.55 -3.04
N GLN A 95 8.76 7.85 -3.04
CA GLN A 95 7.82 7.29 -2.09
C GLN A 95 7.65 5.76 -2.27
N ILE A 96 7.60 5.27 -3.52
CA ILE A 96 7.61 3.83 -3.82
C ILE A 96 8.86 3.18 -3.23
N LYS A 97 10.04 3.75 -3.50
CA LYS A 97 11.31 3.23 -2.95
C LYS A 97 11.27 3.16 -1.43
N LYS A 98 10.87 4.25 -0.78
CA LYS A 98 10.70 4.30 0.68
C LYS A 98 9.77 3.19 1.17
N ASN A 99 8.66 2.98 0.48
CA ASN A 99 7.66 2.01 0.89
C ASN A 99 8.10 0.55 0.60
N ILE A 100 8.89 0.28 -0.43
CA ILE A 100 9.39 -1.09 -0.75
C ILE A 100 10.60 -1.47 0.09
N SER A 101 11.52 -0.54 0.36
CA SER A 101 12.79 -0.80 1.06
C SER A 101 12.66 -0.98 2.58
N GLY A 102 11.44 -1.04 3.14
CA GLY A 102 11.21 -1.28 4.57
C GLY A 102 11.34 -2.76 4.97
N GLU A 103 11.55 -3.02 6.26
CA GLU A 103 11.83 -4.35 6.88
C GLU A 103 10.76 -5.46 6.68
N SER A 104 9.67 -5.18 5.97
CA SER A 104 8.72 -6.20 5.50
C SER A 104 8.79 -6.22 3.98
N ALA A 105 9.63 -7.12 3.44
CA ALA A 105 9.94 -7.19 2.02
C ALA A 105 8.64 -7.25 1.20
N VAL A 106 8.37 -6.16 0.49
CA VAL A 106 7.45 -6.21 -0.64
C VAL A 106 8.20 -7.00 -1.71
N ASN A 107 7.81 -8.25 -1.91
CA ASN A 107 8.54 -9.21 -2.74
C ASN A 107 8.41 -8.92 -4.23
N LEU A 108 7.40 -8.14 -4.64
CA LEU A 108 7.14 -7.80 -6.03
C LEU A 108 6.43 -6.46 -6.14
N PHE A 109 6.80 -5.64 -7.12
CA PHE A 109 6.10 -4.39 -7.45
C PHE A 109 5.41 -4.47 -8.82
N LEU A 110 4.13 -4.06 -8.87
CA LEU A 110 3.30 -4.09 -10.07
C LEU A 110 2.92 -2.64 -10.45
N SER A 111 3.19 -2.22 -11.69
CA SER A 111 2.78 -0.89 -12.19
C SER A 111 1.44 -0.97 -12.96
N HIS A 112 0.48 -0.11 -12.62
CA HIS A 112 -0.88 -0.12 -13.21
C HIS A 112 -0.99 0.54 -14.58
N ALA A 113 -0.14 1.52 -14.91
CA ALA A 113 -0.13 2.17 -16.23
C ALA A 113 1.15 2.97 -16.44
N LEU A 114 1.81 2.78 -17.59
CA LEU A 114 2.86 3.65 -18.10
C LEU A 114 2.22 4.72 -18.99
N PRO A 115 2.18 6.00 -18.62
CA PRO A 115 1.83 7.04 -19.58
C PRO A 115 3.07 7.28 -20.45
N VAL A 116 3.09 6.71 -21.67
CA VAL A 116 4.03 7.01 -22.79
C VAL A 116 5.54 6.77 -22.49
N PRO A 117 6.43 6.68 -23.50
CA PRO A 117 7.57 5.77 -23.46
C PRO A 117 8.54 6.21 -22.37
N LEU A 118 8.64 5.42 -21.30
CA LEU A 118 9.73 5.58 -20.37
C LEU A 118 11.02 5.32 -21.12
N HIS A 119 11.95 6.28 -21.02
CA HIS A 119 13.32 6.12 -21.45
C HIS A 119 13.87 4.76 -20.93
N PRO A 120 14.55 3.94 -21.75
CA PRO A 120 14.94 2.56 -21.40
C PRO A 120 15.64 2.41 -20.04
N PHE A 121 16.32 3.46 -19.59
CA PHE A 121 17.02 3.53 -18.31
C PHE A 121 16.12 3.50 -17.07
N ILE A 122 14.86 3.95 -17.16
CA ILE A 122 13.92 3.94 -16.02
C ILE A 122 13.32 2.53 -15.86
N ILE A 123 13.07 1.84 -16.96
CA ILE A 123 12.64 0.43 -16.96
C ILE A 123 13.73 -0.45 -16.35
N ALA A 124 14.99 -0.22 -16.74
CA ALA A 124 16.12 -0.93 -16.17
C ALA A 124 16.24 -0.69 -14.66
N SER A 125 16.05 0.54 -14.16
CA SER A 125 16.12 0.83 -12.72
C SER A 125 15.00 0.17 -11.90
N LEU A 126 13.80 -0.01 -12.46
CA LEU A 126 12.71 -0.73 -11.78
C LEU A 126 12.98 -2.24 -11.70
N PHE A 127 13.70 -2.80 -12.67
CA PHE A 127 14.18 -4.19 -12.62
C PHE A 127 15.47 -4.37 -11.79
N TYR A 128 16.34 -3.35 -11.71
CA TYR A 128 17.63 -3.45 -11.02
C TYR A 128 17.54 -3.36 -9.49
N PHE A 129 16.41 -2.92 -8.92
CA PHE A 129 16.18 -3.00 -7.47
C PHE A 129 15.64 -4.38 -7.03
N LEU A 130 15.59 -5.36 -7.93
CA LEU A 130 15.11 -6.73 -7.67
C LEU A 130 16.20 -7.82 -7.81
N PHE A 131 17.48 -7.45 -7.88
CA PHE A 131 18.62 -8.37 -7.73
C PHE A 131 19.70 -7.79 -6.82
#